data_AF-A0A1K2FY87-F1
#
_entry.id   AF-A0A1K2FY87-F1
#
_cell.length_a   1.000
_cell.length_b   1.000
_cell.length_c   1.000
_cell.angle_alpha   90.00
_cell.angle_beta   90.00
_cell.angle_gamma   90.00
#
_symmetry.space_group_name_H-M   'P 1'
#
loop_
_entity.id
_entity.type
_entity.pdbx_description
1 polymer ?
#
loop_
_entity_poly.entity_id
_entity_poly.type
_entity_poly.pdbx_seq_one_letter_code
_entity_poly.pdbx_strand_id
1 'polypeptide(L)' 'MTEPRCAGCGRRLKHPTPTGLGPTCARRLNGPPAHIRVTRNPDVPAGQTELDLTPMQPTLWSL' A
#
# COMPACT_ATOMS: atom_id res chain seq x y z
N MET A 1 -24.24 18.86 9.47
CA MET A 1 -22.88 18.33 9.20
C MET A 1 -22.63 18.34 7.71
N THR A 2 -21.66 19.12 7.24
CA THR A 2 -21.36 19.27 5.82
C THR A 2 -20.62 18.03 5.34
N GLU A 3 -21.18 17.33 4.34
CA GLU A 3 -20.55 16.12 3.78
C GLU A 3 -19.16 16.47 3.19
N PRO A 4 -18.10 15.70 3.49
CA PRO A 4 -16.77 16.02 3.02
C PRO A 4 -16.67 15.83 1.50
N ARG A 5 -16.08 16.81 0.81
CA ARG A 5 -15.94 16.86 -0.65
C ARG A 5 -14.48 16.80 -1.05
N CYS A 6 -14.21 16.20 -2.20
CA CYS A 6 -12.86 16.16 -2.76
C CYS A 6 -12.46 17.53 -3.32
N ALA A 7 -11.28 18.01 -2.93
CA ALA A 7 -10.72 19.29 -3.40
C ALA A 7 -10.50 19.35 -4.93
N GLY A 8 -10.14 18.23 -5.58
CA GLY A 8 -9.87 18.22 -7.03
C GLY A 8 -11.09 18.01 -7.93
N CYS A 9 -12.16 17.38 -7.40
CA CYS A 9 -13.30 16.93 -8.20
C CYS A 9 -14.66 17.51 -7.73
N GLY A 10 -14.74 18.12 -6.55
CA GLY A 10 -15.97 18.66 -5.93
C GLY A 10 -17.02 17.61 -5.51
N ARG A 11 -16.82 16.33 -5.89
CA ARG A 11 -17.70 15.22 -5.56
C ARG A 11 -17.53 14.80 -4.09
N ARG A 12 -18.58 14.17 -3.56
CA ARG A 12 -18.60 13.58 -2.22
C ARG A 12 -17.48 12.54 -2.07
N LEU A 13 -16.81 12.55 -0.92
CA LEU A 13 -15.91 11.46 -0.55
C LEU A 13 -16.73 10.25 -0.09
N LYS A 14 -16.27 9.05 -0.40
CA LYS A 14 -16.89 7.78 0.03
C LYS A 14 -15.83 6.91 0.70
N HIS A 15 -16.25 6.12 1.69
CA HIS A 15 -15.40 5.09 2.27
C HIS A 15 -15.47 3.82 1.40
N PRO A 16 -14.34 3.35 0.86
CA PRO A 16 -14.32 2.10 0.10
C PRO A 16 -14.52 0.88 1.01
N THR A 17 -15.04 -0.20 0.41
CA THR A 17 -15.06 -1.54 1.00
C THR A 17 -14.11 -2.46 0.21
N PRO A 18 -13.30 -3.32 0.87
CA PRO A 18 -13.16 -3.50 2.32
C PRO A 18 -12.57 -2.29 3.04
N THR A 19 -12.93 -2.14 4.31
CA THR A 19 -12.61 -0.98 5.16
C THR A 19 -11.13 -0.97 5.57
N GLY A 20 -10.53 0.22 5.64
CA GLY A 20 -9.11 0.40 5.99
C GLY A 20 -8.44 1.59 5.28
N LEU A 21 -9.04 2.07 4.19
CA LEU A 21 -8.65 3.31 3.54
C LEU A 21 -9.57 4.45 4.00
N GLY A 22 -9.00 5.64 4.18
CA GLY A 22 -9.75 6.86 4.46
C GLY A 22 -10.72 7.26 3.32
N PRO A 23 -11.53 8.30 3.53
CA PRO A 23 -12.56 8.73 2.57
C PRO A 23 -11.91 9.18 1.25
N THR A 24 -12.33 8.60 0.12
CA THR A 24 -11.74 8.81 -1.22
C THR A 24 -12.76 9.43 -2.20
N CYS A 25 -12.30 10.23 -3.19
CA CYS A 25 -13.20 10.84 -4.21
C CYS A 25 -13.95 9.72 -4.96
N ALA A 26 -15.29 9.81 -5.01
CA ALA A 26 -16.11 8.82 -5.71
C ALA A 26 -15.74 8.59 -7.18
N ARG A 27 -15.16 9.60 -7.86
CA ARG A 27 -14.62 9.44 -9.22
C ARG A 27 -13.43 8.50 -9.28
N ARG A 28 -12.55 8.53 -8.26
CA ARG A 28 -11.36 7.68 -8.19
C ARG A 28 -11.73 6.24 -7.83
N LEU A 29 -12.73 6.05 -6.99
CA LEU A 29 -13.25 4.72 -6.65
C LEU A 29 -13.89 3.99 -7.83
N ASN A 30 -14.67 4.71 -8.64
CA ASN A 30 -15.31 4.14 -9.82
C ASN A 30 -14.46 4.29 -11.10
N GLY A 31 -13.22 4.78 -10.98
CA GLY A 31 -12.32 4.94 -12.10
C GLY A 31 -11.69 3.61 -12.50
N PRO A 32 -11.06 3.53 -13.69
CA PRO A 32 -10.22 2.39 -14.02
C PRO A 32 -9.14 2.22 -12.93
N PRO A 33 -8.83 0.98 -12.54
CA PRO A 33 -7.82 0.72 -11.53
C PRO A 33 -6.49 1.36 -11.96
N ALA A 34 -5.78 1.93 -10.99
CA ALA A 34 -4.44 2.44 -11.26
C ALA A 34 -3.56 1.26 -11.68
N HIS A 35 -3.20 1.22 -12.96
CA HIS A 35 -2.21 0.27 -13.44
C HIS A 35 -0.85 0.73 -12.95
N ILE A 36 -0.31 0.04 -11.94
CA ILE A 36 1.10 0.18 -11.62
C ILE A 36 1.83 -0.35 -12.85
N ARG A 37 2.43 0.57 -13.62
CA ARG A 37 3.37 0.18 -14.67
C ARG A 37 4.54 -0.46 -13.94
N VAL A 38 4.59 -1.79 -13.94
CA VAL A 38 5.82 -2.51 -13.63
C VAL A 38 6.75 -2.21 -14.79
N THR A 39 7.46 -1.08 -14.70
CA THR A 39 8.71 -0.92 -15.42
C THR A 39 9.60 -2.01 -14.89
N ARG A 40 9.64 -3.16 -15.59
CA ARG A 40 10.81 -4.05 -15.54
C ARG A 40 11.95 -3.19 -16.04
N ASN A 41 12.60 -2.49 -15.12
CA ASN A 41 13.93 -2.00 -15.40
C ASN A 41 14.81 -3.26 -15.49
N PRO A 42 15.57 -3.47 -16.58
CA PRO A 42 16.57 -4.54 -16.70
C PRO A 42 17.67 -4.49 -15.63
N ASP A 43 17.72 -3.42 -14.83
CA ASP A 43 18.46 -3.38 -13.56
C ASP A 43 17.81 -4.32 -12.54
N VAL A 44 18.08 -5.62 -12.71
CA VAL A 44 17.95 -6.63 -11.66
C VAL A 44 18.52 -5.99 -10.39
N PRO A 45 17.73 -5.81 -9.31
CA PRO A 45 18.30 -5.37 -8.05
C PRO A 45 19.43 -6.34 -7.75
N ALA A 46 20.64 -5.83 -7.47
CA ALA A 46 21.80 -6.67 -7.18
C ALA A 46 21.33 -7.83 -6.30
N GLY A 47 21.58 -9.06 -6.76
CA GLY A 47 21.02 -10.26 -6.15
C GLY A 47 21.12 -10.17 -4.64
N GLN A 48 20.08 -10.58 -3.91
CA GLN A 48 20.08 -10.50 -2.46
C GLN A 48 21.38 -11.12 -1.94
N THR A 49 22.19 -10.31 -1.26
CA THR A 49 23.36 -10.83 -0.58
C THR A 49 22.86 -11.86 0.41
N GLU A 50 23.36 -13.08 0.31
CA GLU A 50 23.05 -14.11 1.29
C GLU A 50 23.53 -13.62 2.66
N LEU A 51 22.62 -13.53 3.63
CA LEU A 51 22.99 -13.27 5.01
C LEU A 51 23.28 -14.60 5.68
N ASP A 52 24.47 -14.71 6.26
CA ASP A 52 24.79 -15.85 7.12
C ASP A 52 23.80 -15.91 8.29
N LEU A 53 23.06 -17.02 8.37
CA LEU A 53 22.22 -17.29 9.52
C LEU A 53 23.11 -17.50 10.74
N THR A 54 23.20 -16.49 11.60
CA THR A 54 23.91 -16.61 12.87
C THR A 54 22.98 -17.31 13.87
N PRO A 55 23.29 -18.55 14.31
CA PRO A 55 22.46 -19.21 15.31
C PRO A 55 22.55 -18.41 16.61
N MET A 56 21.48 -17.70 16.95
CA MET A 56 21.39 -17.06 18.25
C MET A 56 21.23 -18.14 19.32
N GLN A 57 22.02 -18.02 20.38
CA GLN A 57 21.81 -18.85 21.58
C GLN A 57 20.37 -18.62 22.07
N PRO A 58 19.61 -19.67 22.41
CA PRO A 58 18.30 -19.49 22.98
C PRO A 58 18.44 -18.65 24.25
N THR A 59 17.79 -17.50 24.27
CA THR A 59 17.68 -16.73 25.50
C THR A 59 16.69 -17.43 26.42
N LEU A 60 16.81 -17.20 27.73
CA LEU A 60 15.87 -17.68 28.76
C LEU A 60 14.39 -17.31 28.50
N TRP A 61 14.12 -16.47 27.50
CA TRP A 61 12.80 -15.97 27.12
C TRP A 61 12.17 -16.81 25.99
N SER A 62 12.89 -17.81 25.48
CA SER A 62 12.43 -18.79 24.48
C SER A 62 12.07 -20.15 25.11
N LEU A 63 12.03 -20.23 26.44
CA LEU A 63 11.55 -21.38 27.22
C LEU A 63 10.11 -21.18 27.68
#